data_AF-A0A838G792-F1
#
_entry.id   AF-A0A838G792-F1
#
_cell.length_a   1.000
_cell.length_b   1.000
_cell.length_c   1.000
_cell.angle_alpha   90.00
_cell.angle_beta   90.00
_cell.angle_gamma   90.00
#
_symmetry.space_group_name_H-M   'P 1'
#
loop_
_entity.id
_entity.type
_entity.pdbx_description
1 polymer ?
#
loop_
_entity_poly.entity_id
_entity_poly.type
_entity_poly.pdbx_seq_one_letter_code
_entity_poly.pdbx_strand_id
1 'polypeptide(L)'
;MLPTVQARLIATRLPADPEGVVLVLHGGASRRGDMRVSPAQLSVLRMVPIAGRIAYAARGRLAVFRLLNSTRGWDTRHTPVDDAAWAFDQIGERLG
;
A
#
# COMPACT_ATOMS: atom_id res chain seq x y z
N MET A 1 10.22 -12.41 -20.45
CA MET A 1 10.43 -12.31 -18.98
C MET A 1 9.52 -11.19 -18.46
N LEU A 2 8.37 -11.52 -17.88
CA LEU A 2 7.46 -10.50 -17.31
C LEU A 2 8.02 -10.05 -15.94
N PRO A 3 8.01 -8.76 -15.59
CA PRO A 3 8.57 -8.29 -14.33
C PRO A 3 7.80 -8.89 -13.15
N THR A 4 8.52 -9.48 -12.20
CA THR A 4 8.02 -9.91 -10.89
C THR A 4 7.67 -8.68 -10.08
N VAL A 5 6.38 -8.41 -9.87
CA VAL A 5 5.96 -7.30 -9.00
C VAL A 5 6.05 -7.80 -7.56
N GLN A 6 7.14 -7.43 -6.87
CA GLN A 6 7.20 -7.47 -5.41
C GLN A 6 6.26 -6.38 -4.83
N ALA A 7 5.85 -6.52 -3.57
CA ALA A 7 5.09 -5.48 -2.90
C ALA A 7 5.86 -4.15 -2.94
N ARG A 8 5.14 -3.03 -3.08
CA ARG A 8 5.76 -1.70 -3.17
C ARG A 8 5.08 -0.72 -2.24
N LEU A 9 5.86 -0.16 -1.33
CA LEU A 9 5.47 0.94 -0.47
C LEU A 9 5.71 2.28 -1.20
N ILE A 10 4.66 3.07 -1.38
CA ILE A 10 4.71 4.34 -2.12
C ILE A 10 4.31 5.47 -1.18
N ALA A 11 5.21 6.41 -0.93
CA ALA A 11 4.89 7.62 -0.17
C ALA A 11 3.98 8.54 -0.98
N THR A 12 2.88 8.97 -0.37
CA THR A 12 2.03 10.05 -0.88
C THR A 12 2.38 11.37 -0.17
N ARG A 13 2.67 11.33 1.14
CA ARG A 13 3.18 12.46 1.91
C ARG A 13 4.04 11.95 3.05
N LEU A 14 5.19 12.60 3.28
CA LEU A 14 6.11 12.28 4.36
C LEU A 14 6.58 13.58 5.02
N PRO A 15 5.89 14.05 6.08
CA PRO A 15 6.34 15.17 6.89
C PRO A 15 7.67 14.83 7.59
N ALA A 16 8.42 15.86 8.01
CA ALA A 16 9.68 15.67 8.73
C ALA A 16 9.48 15.04 10.12
N ASP A 17 8.37 15.38 10.78
CA ASP A 17 8.01 14.88 12.12
C ASP A 17 6.52 14.51 12.14
N PRO A 18 6.16 13.32 11.61
CA PRO A 18 4.77 12.88 11.57
C PRO A 18 4.28 12.39 12.94
N GLU A 19 3.14 12.89 13.41
CA GLU A 19 2.46 12.42 14.63
C GLU A 19 1.84 11.02 14.48
N GLY A 20 1.75 10.52 13.25
CA GLY A 20 1.19 9.20 12.96
C GLY A 20 1.30 8.78 11.50
N VAL A 21 0.90 7.54 11.24
CA VAL A 21 1.03 6.88 9.94
C VAL A 21 -0.32 6.42 9.42
N VAL A 22 -0.56 6.58 8.12
CA VAL A 22 -1.66 5.96 7.38
C VAL A 22 -1.10 5.12 6.25
N LEU A 23 -1.45 3.83 6.24
CA LEU A 23 -1.19 2.92 5.12
C LEU A 23 -2.50 2.64 4.37
N VAL A 24 -2.56 3.07 3.10
CA VAL A 24 -3.74 2.88 2.25
C VAL A 24 -3.58 1.62 1.41
N LEU A 25 -4.51 0.69 1.59
CA LEU A 25 -4.55 -0.60 0.91
C LEU A 25 -5.65 -0.61 -0.15
N HIS A 26 -5.36 -1.15 -1.34
CA HIS A 26 -6.41 -1.37 -2.32
C HIS A 26 -7.31 -2.54 -1.89
N GLY A 27 -8.62 -2.37 -2.02
CA GLY A 27 -9.53 -3.52 -2.04
C GLY A 27 -9.47 -4.27 -3.38
N GLY A 28 -10.25 -5.33 -3.49
CA GLY A 28 -10.41 -6.14 -4.70
C GLY A 28 -11.20 -7.39 -4.34
N ALA A 29 -11.86 -8.02 -5.31
CA ALA A 29 -12.52 -9.30 -5.04
C ALA A 29 -11.45 -10.35 -4.72
N SER A 30 -11.64 -11.11 -3.64
CA SER A 30 -10.87 -12.32 -3.35
C SER A 30 -11.19 -13.37 -4.41
N ARG A 31 -10.47 -13.30 -5.53
CA ARG A 31 -10.56 -14.31 -6.58
C ARG A 31 -9.59 -15.44 -6.24
N ARG A 32 -10.00 -16.69 -6.49
CA ARG A 32 -9.09 -17.83 -6.37
C ARG A 32 -7.96 -17.69 -7.38
N GLY A 33 -6.76 -18.02 -6.95
CA GLY A 33 -5.55 -18.04 -7.77
C GLY A 33 -4.67 -16.80 -7.56
N ASP A 34 -3.38 -17.00 -7.77
CA ASP A 34 -2.36 -15.96 -7.66
C ASP A 34 -2.39 -15.05 -8.90
N MET A 35 -3.25 -14.03 -8.86
CA MET A 35 -3.33 -13.03 -9.92
C MET A 35 -2.55 -11.80 -9.53
N ARG A 36 -1.37 -11.58 -10.13
CA ARG A 36 -0.57 -10.36 -9.93
C ARG A 36 -1.40 -9.08 -9.98
N VAL A 37 -1.09 -8.14 -9.09
CA VAL A 37 -1.68 -6.79 -9.09
C VAL A 37 -1.00 -5.97 -10.18
N SER A 38 -1.78 -5.31 -11.02
CA SER A 38 -1.26 -4.32 -11.97
C SER A 38 -1.52 -2.91 -11.44
N PRO A 39 -0.53 -1.99 -11.49
CA PRO A 39 -0.72 -0.59 -11.09
C PRO A 39 -1.84 0.13 -11.85
N ALA A 40 -2.15 -0.31 -13.07
CA ALA A 40 -3.20 0.27 -13.91
C ALA A 40 -4.62 -0.21 -13.54
N GLN A 41 -4.74 -1.13 -12.58
CA GLN A 41 -6.06 -1.60 -12.14
C GLN A 41 -6.80 -0.49 -11.42
N LEU A 42 -8.08 -0.30 -11.78
CA LEU A 42 -8.91 0.76 -11.19
C LEU A 42 -8.95 0.68 -9.66
N SER A 43 -8.90 -0.53 -9.08
CA SER A 43 -8.85 -0.72 -7.63
C SER A 43 -7.59 -0.16 -6.97
N VAL A 44 -6.46 -0.17 -7.68
CA VAL A 44 -5.20 0.44 -7.26
C VAL A 44 -5.23 1.95 -7.55
N LEU A 45 -5.67 2.34 -8.74
CA LEU A 45 -5.70 3.75 -9.14
C LEU A 45 -6.58 4.61 -8.23
N ARG A 46 -7.71 4.08 -7.74
CA ARG A 46 -8.57 4.78 -6.77
C ARG A 46 -7.87 5.11 -5.43
N MET A 47 -6.75 4.46 -5.11
CA MET A 47 -5.99 4.78 -3.90
C MET A 47 -5.24 6.11 -4.02
N VAL A 48 -4.93 6.58 -5.23
CA VAL A 48 -4.26 7.86 -5.47
C VAL A 48 -5.08 9.03 -4.91
N PRO A 49 -6.34 9.26 -5.32
CA PRO A 49 -7.13 10.38 -4.80
C PRO A 49 -7.47 10.20 -3.31
N ILE A 50 -7.67 8.98 -2.81
CA ILE A 50 -7.95 8.71 -1.40
C ILE A 50 -6.75 9.11 -0.53
N ALA A 51 -5.55 8.62 -0.85
CA ALA A 51 -4.34 8.97 -0.13
C ALA A 51 -4.05 10.47 -0.20
N GLY A 52 -4.25 11.09 -1.36
CA GLY A 52 -4.11 12.53 -1.53
C GLY A 52 -5.06 13.32 -0.62
N ARG A 53 -6.33 12.89 -0.51
CA ARG A 53 -7.33 13.57 0.32
C ARG A 53 -7.06 13.41 1.81
N ILE A 54 -6.54 12.26 2.25
CA ILE A 54 -6.07 12.03 3.62
C ILE A 54 -4.87 12.94 3.92
N ALA A 55 -3.86 12.94 3.06
CA ALA A 55 -2.67 13.77 3.21
C ALA A 55 -3.00 15.27 3.28
N TYR A 56 -3.98 15.71 2.50
CA TYR A 56 -4.50 17.07 2.55
C TYR A 56 -5.21 17.36 3.89
N ALA A 57 -6.12 16.49 4.33
CA ALA A 57 -6.88 16.66 5.57
C ALA A 57 -5.99 16.64 6.82
N ALA A 58 -4.91 15.85 6.79
CA ALA A 58 -3.96 15.70 7.89
C ALA A 58 -3.14 16.97 8.18
N ARG A 59 -3.08 17.92 7.23
CA ARG A 59 -2.33 19.19 7.36
C ARG A 59 -0.87 19.01 7.82
N GLY A 60 -0.21 17.98 7.31
CA GLY A 60 1.21 17.70 7.63
C GLY A 60 1.44 16.90 8.90
N ARG A 61 0.40 16.49 9.63
CA ARG A 61 0.53 15.71 10.86
C ARG A 61 0.71 14.20 10.63
N LEU A 62 0.36 13.70 9.45
CA LEU A 62 0.42 12.27 9.14
C LEU A 62 1.35 11.97 7.96
N ALA A 63 2.17 10.95 8.11
CA ALA A 63 2.81 10.27 6.99
C ALA A 63 1.78 9.36 6.30
N VAL A 64 1.64 9.48 4.99
CA VAL A 64 0.61 8.76 4.21
C VAL A 64 1.29 7.95 3.13
N PHE A 65 1.07 6.64 3.16
CA PHE A 65 1.61 5.69 2.20
C PHE A 65 0.48 4.94 1.49
N ARG A 66 0.80 4.40 0.32
CA ARG A 66 -0.04 3.44 -0.41
C ARG A 66 0.76 2.15 -0.60
N LEU A 67 0.07 1.02 -0.48
CA LEU A 67 0.65 -0.28 -0.79
C LEU A 67 0.14 -0.79 -2.13
N LEU A 68 1.07 -1.11 -3.03
CA LEU A 68 0.80 -1.99 -4.15
C LEU A 68 1.16 -3.42 -3.70
N ASN A 69 0.14 -4.24 -3.46
CA ASN A 69 0.34 -5.63 -3.10
C ASN A 69 1.01 -6.39 -4.27
N SER A 70 1.75 -7.42 -3.94
CA SER A 70 2.39 -8.32 -4.89
C SER A 70 1.35 -9.15 -5.66
N THR A 71 0.34 -9.66 -4.97
CA THR A 71 -0.68 -10.58 -5.51
C THR A 71 -2.11 -10.15 -5.18
N ARG A 72 -3.08 -10.61 -5.97
CA ARG A 72 -4.52 -10.54 -5.65
C ARG A 72 -4.98 -11.93 -5.29
N GLY A 73 -5.23 -12.17 -4.02
CA GLY A 73 -5.76 -13.43 -3.55
C GLY A 73 -5.49 -13.63 -2.08
N TRP A 74 -6.26 -14.52 -1.46
CA TRP A 74 -5.89 -15.14 -0.19
C TRP A 74 -5.43 -16.54 -0.56
N ASP A 75 -4.12 -16.72 -0.74
CA ASP A 75 -3.54 -18.05 -0.86
C ASP A 75 -2.98 -18.50 0.50
N THR A 76 -2.58 -19.77 0.61
CA THR A 76 -2.12 -20.36 1.88
C THR A 76 -0.65 -20.10 2.20
N ARG A 77 0.10 -19.50 1.27
CA ARG A 77 1.55 -19.24 1.38
C ARG A 77 1.88 -17.76 1.50
N HIS A 78 1.07 -16.90 0.90
CA HIS A 78 1.23 -15.45 0.90
C HIS A 78 -0.13 -14.76 0.72
N THR A 79 -0.34 -13.69 1.46
CA THR A 79 -1.57 -12.91 1.46
C THR A 79 -1.26 -11.41 1.46
N PRO A 80 -2.23 -10.56 1.11
CA PRO A 80 -2.10 -9.12 1.27
C PRO A 80 -1.81 -8.67 2.71
N VAL A 81 -2.05 -9.53 3.71
CA VAL A 81 -1.68 -9.26 5.10
C VAL A 81 -0.16 -9.33 5.27
N ASP A 82 0.51 -10.26 4.61
CA ASP A 82 1.97 -10.38 4.64
C ASP A 82 2.63 -9.16 3.97
N ASP A 83 2.07 -8.70 2.85
CA ASP A 83 2.51 -7.43 2.22
C ASP A 83 2.29 -6.22 3.15
N ALA A 84 1.21 -6.20 3.92
CA ALA A 84 0.91 -5.13 4.87
C ALA A 84 1.85 -5.15 6.09
N ALA A 85 2.16 -6.35 6.61
CA ALA A 85 3.14 -6.52 7.69
C ALA A 85 4.52 -6.03 7.24
N TRP A 86 4.98 -6.50 6.07
CA TRP A 86 6.21 -6.02 5.45
C TRP A 86 6.21 -4.49 5.29
N ALA A 87 5.09 -3.90 4.85
CA ALA A 87 4.99 -2.46 4.69
C ALA A 87 5.12 -1.71 6.02
N PHE A 88 4.58 -2.24 7.13
CA PHE A 88 4.74 -1.62 8.45
C PHE A 88 6.16 -1.74 8.97
N ASP A 89 6.86 -2.87 8.75
CA ASP A 89 8.28 -3.00 9.10
C ASP A 89 9.11 -1.94 8.38
N GLN A 90 8.88 -1.78 7.06
CA GLN A 90 9.55 -0.76 6.25
C GLN A 90 9.23 0.67 6.66
N ILE A 91 8.04 0.94 7.22
CA ILE A 91 7.68 2.25 7.76
C ILE A 91 8.38 2.47 9.10
N GLY A 92 8.43 1.44 9.95
CA GLY A 92 9.13 1.45 11.23
C GLY A 92 10.61 1.80 11.04
N GLU A 93 11.30 1.13 10.10
CA GLU A 93 12.71 1.41 9.77
C GLU A 93 12.95 2.86 9.28
N ARG A 94 11.93 3.54 8.77
CA ARG A 94 12.07 4.90 8.20
C ARG A 94 11.69 6.01 9.18
N LEU A 95 10.81 5.73 10.14
CA LEU A 95 10.17 6.73 10.98
C LEU A 95 10.37 6.51 12.49
N GLY A 96 10.85 5.32 12.90
CA GLY A 96 11.29 5.03 14.26
C GLY A 96 12.80 4.98 14.36
#